data_AF-A0A2K3CXC0-F1
#
_entry.id   AF-A0A2K3CXC0-F1
#
_cell.length_a   1.000
_cell.length_b   1.000
_cell.length_c   1.000
_cell.angle_alpha   90.00
_cell.angle_beta   90.00
_cell.angle_gamma   90.00
#
_symmetry.space_group_name_H-M   'P 1'
#
loop_
_entity.id
_entity.type
_entity.pdbx_description
1 polymer ?
#
loop_
_entity_poly.entity_id
_entity_poly.type
_entity_poly.pdbx_seq_one_letter_code
_entity_poly.pdbx_strand_id
1 'polypeptide(L)'
;MGALVLAGAVTVGLSDPAVEDAVEDLIYNTNMLSGSGFGPADTLAGLLWGVSLFYASPLQQLLLFLGKIETQRPSDWIIMVLARGPLGLPITDVNEAPGWLSGVAAGVCLVSGLAISAVLQAGLGDSIWALSTGTGACLAAGVYEVGRPKRMNRAEAQELDEQWRDFVGWANGRLVRSGRCHESEIQTAFRKQFPRYRSQDALTDATLRSLVRNWAPEVDRTPNGFYRGVSLRPRVNEFTGQVEGGSGASTPVASRDPSPTSSVDGEPVATAAGGGAQQP
;
A
#
# COMPACT_ATOMS: atom_id res chain seq x y z
N MET A 1 -3.04 -25.66 -34.75
CA MET A 1 -1.72 -25.00 -34.60
C MET A 1 -1.80 -23.47 -34.51
N GLY A 2 -2.85 -22.79 -35.01
CA GLY A 2 -3.00 -21.33 -34.89
C GLY A 2 -3.46 -20.79 -33.52
N ALA A 3 -4.12 -21.59 -32.69
CA ALA A 3 -4.66 -21.13 -31.40
C ALA A 3 -3.60 -20.88 -30.30
N LEU A 4 -2.36 -21.34 -30.50
CA LEU A 4 -1.28 -21.21 -29.52
C LEU A 4 -0.48 -19.90 -29.68
N VAL A 5 -0.66 -19.18 -30.79
CA VAL A 5 0.08 -17.95 -31.12
C VAL A 5 -0.56 -16.71 -30.44
N LEU A 6 -1.87 -16.68 -30.27
CA LEU A 6 -2.60 -15.53 -29.70
C LEU A 6 -2.43 -15.37 -28.18
N ALA A 7 -2.21 -16.46 -27.43
CA ALA A 7 -1.93 -16.37 -26.00
C ALA A 7 -0.51 -15.82 -25.71
N GLY A 8 0.42 -15.93 -26.66
CA GLY A 8 1.77 -15.35 -26.57
C GLY A 8 1.83 -13.86 -26.93
N ALA A 9 0.90 -13.37 -27.74
CA ALA A 9 0.87 -12.00 -28.28
C ALA A 9 0.56 -10.92 -27.23
N VAL A 10 0.01 -11.29 -26.07
CA VAL A 10 -0.16 -10.33 -24.95
C VAL A 10 1.15 -10.14 -24.16
N THR A 11 2.12 -11.05 -24.33
CA THR A 11 3.42 -11.02 -23.63
C THR A 11 4.61 -10.67 -24.54
N VAL A 12 4.46 -10.75 -25.86
CA VAL A 12 5.51 -10.43 -26.83
C VAL A 12 4.90 -9.44 -27.83
N GLY A 13 5.59 -8.32 -28.03
CA GLY A 13 5.06 -7.09 -28.63
C GLY A 13 4.25 -7.25 -29.92
N LEU A 14 3.37 -6.27 -30.11
CA LEU A 14 2.51 -5.97 -31.27
C LEU A 14 3.28 -5.79 -32.60
N SER A 15 4.12 -6.74 -33.00
CA SER A 15 4.97 -6.64 -34.19
C SER A 15 5.03 -7.93 -35.02
N ASP A 16 4.11 -8.88 -34.78
CA ASP A 16 4.00 -10.07 -35.62
C ASP A 16 2.91 -9.84 -36.69
N PRO A 17 3.26 -9.80 -37.99
CA PRO A 17 2.30 -9.57 -39.08
C PRO A 17 1.18 -10.62 -39.12
N ALA A 18 1.40 -11.83 -38.60
CA ALA A 18 0.36 -12.85 -38.51
C ALA A 18 -0.74 -12.51 -37.49
N VAL A 19 -0.42 -11.72 -36.45
CA VAL A 19 -1.40 -11.22 -35.47
C VAL A 19 -2.17 -10.05 -36.07
N GLU A 20 -1.51 -9.20 -36.84
CA GLU A 20 -2.12 -8.06 -37.51
C GLU A 20 -3.13 -8.53 -38.58
N ASP A 21 -2.74 -9.48 -39.44
CA ASP A 21 -3.64 -10.09 -40.44
C ASP A 21 -4.85 -10.78 -39.79
N ALA A 22 -4.65 -11.49 -38.67
CA ALA A 22 -5.75 -12.16 -37.97
C ALA A 22 -6.71 -11.18 -37.27
N VAL A 23 -6.20 -10.03 -36.81
CA VAL A 23 -7.01 -8.95 -36.24
C VAL A 23 -7.74 -8.20 -37.35
N GLU A 24 -7.08 -7.96 -38.48
CA GLU A 24 -7.66 -7.29 -39.65
C GLU A 24 -8.79 -8.12 -40.26
N ASP A 25 -8.60 -9.43 -40.46
CA ASP A 25 -9.66 -10.34 -40.91
C ASP A 25 -10.84 -10.41 -39.92
N LEU A 26 -10.57 -10.33 -38.61
CA LEU A 26 -11.62 -10.33 -37.58
C LEU A 26 -12.43 -9.02 -37.57
N ILE A 27 -11.78 -7.88 -37.82
CA ILE A 27 -12.41 -6.56 -37.85
C ILE A 27 -13.22 -6.35 -39.14
N TYR A 28 -12.71 -6.81 -40.29
CA TYR A 28 -13.30 -6.53 -41.59
C TYR A 28 -14.28 -7.61 -42.09
N ASN A 29 -14.26 -8.82 -41.52
CA ASN A 29 -15.12 -9.92 -41.97
C ASN A 29 -16.28 -10.16 -40.97
N THR A 30 -17.37 -9.39 -41.11
CA THR A 30 -18.56 -9.48 -40.25
C THR A 30 -19.19 -10.87 -40.21
N ASN A 31 -18.99 -11.69 -41.25
CA ASN A 31 -19.46 -13.08 -41.31
C ASN A 31 -18.73 -14.02 -40.34
N MET A 32 -17.53 -13.66 -39.87
CA MET A 32 -16.80 -14.41 -38.82
C MET A 32 -17.35 -14.12 -37.42
N LEU A 33 -18.04 -12.98 -37.24
CA LEU A 33 -18.67 -12.57 -35.98
C LEU A 33 -20.11 -13.09 -35.87
N SER A 34 -20.80 -13.25 -37.01
CA SER A 34 -22.21 -13.68 -37.09
C SER A 34 -22.35 -15.11 -37.67
N GLY A 35 -21.77 -16.10 -36.98
CA GLY A 35 -21.91 -17.51 -37.33
C GLY A 35 -22.78 -18.29 -36.34
N SER A 36 -23.60 -19.23 -36.80
CA SER A 36 -24.48 -20.07 -35.95
C SER A 36 -23.75 -21.22 -35.23
N GLY A 37 -22.46 -21.08 -34.93
CA GLY A 37 -21.64 -22.12 -34.33
C GLY A 37 -20.43 -21.56 -33.59
N PHE A 38 -19.72 -22.42 -32.85
CA PHE A 38 -18.52 -22.02 -32.11
C PHE A 38 -17.38 -21.69 -33.08
N GLY A 39 -17.09 -20.40 -33.23
CA GLY A 39 -16.18 -19.87 -34.23
C GLY A 39 -14.89 -19.27 -33.64
N PRO A 40 -14.04 -18.70 -34.50
CA PRO A 40 -12.83 -18.00 -34.07
C PRO A 40 -13.14 -16.82 -33.13
N ALA A 41 -14.25 -16.11 -33.36
CA ALA A 41 -14.70 -15.05 -32.45
C ALA A 41 -14.97 -15.56 -31.03
N ASP A 42 -15.58 -16.75 -30.87
CA ASP A 42 -15.81 -17.37 -29.56
C ASP A 42 -14.50 -17.84 -28.91
N THR A 43 -13.54 -18.31 -29.70
CA THR A 43 -12.22 -18.66 -29.14
C THR A 43 -11.52 -17.43 -28.58
N LEU A 44 -11.56 -16.31 -29.29
CA LEU A 44 -10.94 -15.06 -28.85
C LEU A 44 -11.67 -14.47 -27.63
N ALA A 45 -13.01 -14.49 -27.65
CA ALA A 45 -13.82 -14.13 -26.50
C ALA A 45 -13.50 -14.99 -25.27
N GLY A 46 -13.33 -16.30 -25.45
CA GLY A 46 -12.94 -17.22 -24.39
C GLY A 46 -11.52 -16.98 -23.86
N LEU A 47 -10.58 -16.60 -24.72
CA LEU A 47 -9.24 -16.17 -24.30
C LEU A 47 -9.30 -14.89 -23.46
N LEU A 48 -10.08 -13.89 -23.88
CA LEU A 48 -10.28 -12.66 -23.12
C LEU A 48 -10.90 -12.96 -21.76
N TRP A 49 -11.96 -13.77 -21.70
CA TRP A 49 -12.53 -14.21 -20.44
C TRP A 49 -11.53 -14.97 -19.57
N GLY A 50 -10.72 -15.85 -20.16
CA GLY A 50 -9.70 -16.61 -19.43
C GLY A 50 -8.62 -15.72 -18.82
N VAL A 51 -8.13 -14.73 -19.57
CA VAL A 51 -7.19 -13.72 -19.07
C VAL A 51 -7.84 -12.90 -17.96
N SER A 52 -9.07 -12.43 -18.17
CA SER A 52 -9.82 -11.67 -17.16
C SER A 52 -9.96 -12.45 -15.84
N LEU A 53 -10.40 -13.72 -15.91
CA LEU A 53 -10.58 -14.60 -14.76
C LEU A 53 -9.29 -14.88 -13.99
N PHE A 54 -8.14 -14.83 -14.65
CA PHE A 54 -6.86 -14.98 -13.99
C PHE A 54 -6.58 -13.85 -12.98
N TYR A 55 -7.03 -12.62 -13.29
CA TYR A 55 -6.76 -11.43 -12.48
C TYR A 55 -7.94 -11.00 -11.60
N ALA A 56 -9.18 -11.13 -12.10
CA ALA A 56 -10.39 -10.70 -11.43
C ALA A 56 -11.58 -11.64 -11.73
N SER A 57 -12.28 -12.07 -10.69
CA SER A 57 -13.52 -12.83 -10.85
C SER A 57 -14.66 -11.92 -11.31
N PRO A 58 -15.74 -12.45 -11.91
CA PRO A 58 -16.90 -11.63 -12.29
C PRO A 58 -17.51 -10.90 -11.09
N LEU A 59 -17.49 -11.52 -9.90
CA LEU A 59 -17.92 -10.88 -8.66
C LEU A 59 -17.00 -9.71 -8.29
N GLN A 60 -15.68 -9.87 -8.42
CA GLN A 60 -14.74 -8.77 -8.20
C GLN A 60 -15.02 -7.64 -9.20
N GLN A 61 -15.19 -7.93 -10.49
CA GLN A 61 -15.56 -6.90 -11.48
C GLN A 61 -16.79 -6.09 -11.07
N LEU A 62 -17.81 -6.73 -10.48
CA LEU A 62 -18.96 -6.04 -9.90
C LEU A 62 -18.58 -5.18 -8.68
N LEU A 63 -17.76 -5.70 -7.77
CA LEU A 63 -17.29 -4.95 -6.60
C LEU A 63 -16.56 -3.65 -6.98
N LEU A 64 -15.86 -3.61 -8.12
CA LEU A 64 -15.21 -2.40 -8.64
C LEU A 64 -16.23 -1.28 -8.83
N PHE A 65 -17.36 -1.61 -9.45
CA PHE A 65 -18.45 -0.66 -9.68
C PHE A 65 -19.11 -0.22 -8.36
N LEU A 66 -19.04 -1.04 -7.31
CA LEU A 66 -19.47 -0.70 -5.96
C LEU A 66 -18.39 0.04 -5.14
N GLY A 67 -17.23 0.35 -5.74
CA GLY A 67 -16.12 1.02 -5.07
C GLY A 67 -15.37 0.14 -4.05
N LYS A 68 -15.55 -1.18 -4.11
CA LYS A 68 -14.86 -2.15 -3.25
C LYS A 68 -13.74 -2.85 -4.02
N ILE A 69 -12.53 -2.77 -3.49
CA ILE A 69 -11.35 -3.42 -4.09
C ILE A 69 -10.97 -4.62 -3.22
N GLU A 70 -11.12 -5.82 -3.79
CA GLU A 70 -10.65 -7.06 -3.18
C GLU A 70 -9.17 -7.29 -3.49
N THR A 71 -8.39 -7.72 -2.51
CA THR A 71 -6.93 -7.82 -2.65
C THR A 71 -6.46 -9.16 -3.22
N GLN A 72 -7.23 -10.23 -3.05
CA GLN A 72 -6.85 -11.58 -3.48
C GLN A 72 -7.19 -11.83 -4.97
N ARG A 73 -6.29 -12.51 -5.72
CA ARG A 73 -6.62 -12.94 -7.09
C ARG A 73 -7.40 -14.25 -7.07
N PRO A 74 -8.29 -14.49 -8.06
CA PRO A 74 -8.89 -15.80 -8.25
C PRO A 74 -7.83 -16.87 -8.53
N SER A 75 -6.80 -16.55 -9.31
CA SER A 75 -5.66 -17.44 -9.59
C SER A 75 -4.90 -17.84 -8.33
N ASP A 76 -4.70 -16.91 -7.38
CA ASP A 76 -4.08 -17.20 -6.08
C ASP A 76 -4.87 -18.24 -5.30
N TRP A 77 -6.19 -18.07 -5.26
CA TRP A 77 -7.07 -19.03 -4.59
C TRP A 77 -6.95 -20.41 -5.23
N ILE A 78 -6.96 -20.51 -6.56
CA ILE A 78 -6.77 -21.77 -7.29
C ILE A 78 -5.42 -22.40 -6.94
N ILE A 79 -4.33 -21.63 -6.97
CA ILE A 79 -2.98 -22.10 -6.64
C ILE A 79 -2.95 -22.64 -5.20
N MET A 80 -3.51 -21.91 -4.24
CA MET A 80 -3.49 -22.30 -2.83
C MET A 80 -4.37 -23.51 -2.54
N VAL A 81 -5.53 -23.62 -3.21
CA VAL A 81 -6.41 -24.79 -3.11
C VAL A 81 -5.73 -26.03 -3.70
N LEU A 82 -5.08 -25.91 -4.86
CA LEU A 82 -4.34 -27.01 -5.48
C LEU A 82 -3.11 -27.42 -4.66
N ALA A 83 -2.35 -26.45 -4.18
CA ALA A 83 -1.15 -26.69 -3.38
C ALA A 83 -1.50 -27.37 -2.04
N ARG A 84 -2.50 -26.87 -1.31
CA ARG A 84 -2.86 -27.39 0.02
C ARG A 84 -3.76 -28.62 -0.02
N GLY A 85 -4.55 -28.78 -1.07
CA GLY A 85 -5.48 -29.90 -1.22
C GLY A 85 -4.77 -31.12 -1.80
N PRO A 86 -4.91 -31.39 -3.11
CA PRO A 86 -4.48 -32.64 -3.73
C PRO A 86 -2.96 -32.86 -3.70
N LEU A 87 -2.16 -31.79 -3.64
CA LEU A 87 -0.69 -31.89 -3.71
C LEU A 87 -0.01 -31.91 -2.33
N GLY A 88 -0.73 -31.53 -1.27
CA GLY A 88 -0.20 -31.52 0.10
C GLY A 88 1.09 -30.72 0.30
N LEU A 89 1.36 -29.72 -0.54
CA LEU A 89 2.58 -28.92 -0.47
C LEU A 89 2.50 -27.96 0.72
N PRO A 90 3.57 -27.79 1.51
CA PRO A 90 3.61 -26.87 2.65
C PRO A 90 3.75 -25.40 2.23
N ILE A 91 3.10 -25.02 1.13
CA ILE A 91 3.11 -23.67 0.59
C ILE A 91 2.04 -22.87 1.34
N THR A 92 2.47 -21.76 1.92
CA THR A 92 1.57 -20.94 2.72
C THR A 92 1.43 -19.51 2.16
N ASP A 93 2.22 -19.14 1.14
CA ASP A 93 2.04 -17.96 0.29
C ASP A 93 2.23 -18.34 -1.19
N VAL A 94 1.44 -17.71 -2.06
CA VAL A 94 1.47 -17.89 -3.52
C VAL A 94 2.82 -17.52 -4.11
N ASN A 95 3.54 -16.56 -3.51
CA ASN A 95 4.87 -16.17 -3.99
C ASN A 95 5.91 -17.29 -3.86
N GLU A 96 5.68 -18.27 -3.00
CA GLU A 96 6.53 -19.47 -2.82
C GLU A 96 6.13 -20.60 -3.78
N ALA A 97 5.01 -20.46 -4.50
CA ALA A 97 4.50 -21.51 -5.35
C ALA A 97 5.40 -21.71 -6.58
N PRO A 98 5.72 -22.96 -6.94
CA PRO A 98 6.48 -23.24 -8.15
C PRO A 98 5.70 -22.77 -9.39
N GLY A 99 6.42 -22.20 -10.37
CA GLY A 99 5.80 -21.54 -11.54
C GLY A 99 4.88 -22.42 -12.38
N TRP A 100 5.01 -23.75 -12.32
CA TRP A 100 4.08 -24.66 -12.99
C TRP A 100 2.67 -24.61 -12.40
N LEU A 101 2.50 -24.31 -11.10
CA LEU A 101 1.17 -24.14 -10.50
C LEU A 101 0.46 -22.91 -11.05
N SER A 102 1.19 -21.83 -11.30
CA SER A 102 0.66 -20.65 -11.99
C SER A 102 0.22 -20.98 -13.41
N GLY A 103 0.96 -21.86 -14.11
CA GLY A 103 0.57 -22.39 -15.41
C GLY A 103 -0.72 -23.22 -15.35
N VAL A 104 -0.87 -24.08 -14.33
CA VAL A 104 -2.11 -24.86 -14.11
C VAL A 104 -3.28 -23.93 -13.81
N ALA A 105 -3.10 -22.93 -12.95
CA ALA A 105 -4.14 -21.95 -12.64
C ALA A 105 -4.55 -21.14 -13.89
N ALA A 106 -3.59 -20.73 -14.71
CA ALA A 106 -3.86 -20.11 -16.01
C ALA A 106 -4.67 -21.06 -16.92
N GLY A 107 -4.31 -22.34 -16.98
CA GLY A 107 -5.06 -23.36 -17.71
C GLY A 107 -6.52 -23.50 -17.24
N VAL A 108 -6.75 -23.54 -15.93
CA VAL A 108 -8.11 -23.59 -15.35
C VAL A 108 -8.91 -22.34 -15.72
N CYS A 109 -8.30 -21.15 -15.64
CA CYS A 109 -8.95 -19.91 -16.05
C CYS A 109 -9.26 -19.88 -17.55
N LEU A 110 -8.34 -20.36 -18.41
CA LEU A 110 -8.56 -20.46 -19.86
C LEU A 110 -9.71 -21.40 -20.21
N VAL A 111 -9.75 -22.60 -19.62
CA VAL A 111 -10.86 -23.55 -19.82
C VAL A 111 -12.18 -22.95 -19.36
N SER A 112 -12.17 -22.25 -18.22
CA SER A 112 -13.34 -21.55 -17.70
C SER A 112 -13.79 -20.42 -18.63
N GLY A 113 -12.86 -19.66 -19.21
CA GLY A 113 -13.16 -18.60 -20.17
C GLY A 113 -13.78 -19.14 -21.46
N LEU A 114 -13.24 -20.23 -22.00
CA LEU A 114 -13.81 -20.93 -23.15
C LEU A 114 -15.22 -21.46 -22.84
N ALA A 115 -15.44 -21.99 -21.64
CA ALA A 115 -16.75 -22.44 -21.19
C ALA A 115 -17.75 -21.28 -21.11
N ILE A 116 -17.34 -20.12 -20.59
CA ILE A 116 -18.19 -18.90 -20.58
C ILE A 116 -18.55 -18.50 -22.01
N SER A 117 -17.57 -18.48 -22.93
CA SER A 117 -17.84 -18.13 -24.33
C SER A 117 -18.81 -19.11 -24.98
N ALA A 118 -18.65 -20.41 -24.74
CA ALA A 118 -19.56 -21.43 -25.27
C ALA A 118 -20.98 -21.28 -24.71
N VAL A 119 -21.13 -20.95 -23.43
CA VAL A 119 -22.43 -20.69 -22.80
C VAL A 119 -23.09 -19.44 -23.38
N LEU A 120 -22.33 -18.36 -23.59
CA LEU A 120 -22.85 -17.13 -24.19
C LEU A 120 -23.26 -17.35 -25.64
N GLN A 121 -22.47 -18.09 -26.42
CA GLN A 121 -22.80 -18.45 -27.79
C GLN A 121 -24.06 -19.33 -27.86
N ALA A 122 -24.19 -20.32 -26.96
CA ALA A 122 -25.37 -21.17 -26.90
C ALA A 122 -26.64 -20.42 -26.45
N GLY A 123 -26.50 -19.42 -25.58
CA GLY A 123 -27.63 -18.67 -25.03
C GLY A 123 -28.09 -17.50 -25.89
N LEU A 124 -27.16 -16.80 -26.54
CA LEU A 124 -27.41 -15.56 -27.29
C LEU A 124 -27.35 -15.76 -28.80
N GLY A 125 -26.78 -16.87 -29.27
CA GLY A 125 -26.66 -17.20 -30.69
C GLY A 125 -25.74 -16.29 -31.49
N ASP A 126 -24.95 -15.44 -30.81
CA ASP A 126 -24.09 -14.44 -31.42
C ASP A 126 -22.82 -14.22 -30.59
N SER A 127 -21.67 -14.33 -31.26
CA SER A 127 -20.34 -14.21 -30.67
C SER A 127 -20.00 -12.77 -30.27
N ILE A 128 -20.72 -11.77 -30.80
CA ILE A 128 -20.50 -10.35 -30.49
C ILE A 128 -20.68 -10.08 -28.98
N TRP A 129 -21.63 -10.74 -28.33
CA TRP A 129 -21.86 -10.59 -26.90
C TRP A 129 -20.73 -11.18 -26.07
N ALA A 130 -20.25 -12.37 -26.44
CA ALA A 130 -19.12 -13.00 -25.77
C ALA A 130 -17.84 -12.15 -25.91
N LEU A 131 -17.62 -11.60 -27.11
CA LEU A 131 -16.46 -10.78 -27.43
C LEU A 131 -16.48 -9.42 -26.70
N SER A 132 -17.60 -8.71 -26.75
CA SER A 132 -17.76 -7.41 -26.10
C SER A 132 -17.66 -7.50 -24.58
N THR A 133 -18.32 -8.49 -23.98
CA THR A 133 -18.24 -8.72 -22.53
C THR A 133 -16.86 -9.20 -22.09
N GLY A 134 -16.22 -10.07 -22.87
CA GLY A 134 -14.84 -10.51 -22.61
C GLY A 134 -13.84 -9.35 -22.68
N THR A 135 -13.99 -8.46 -23.64
CA THR A 135 -13.15 -7.25 -23.77
C THR A 135 -13.34 -6.32 -22.57
N GLY A 136 -14.60 -6.04 -22.18
CA GLY A 136 -14.90 -5.23 -21.01
C GLY A 136 -14.37 -5.85 -19.70
N ALA A 137 -14.50 -7.16 -19.55
CA ALA A 137 -13.99 -7.91 -18.41
C ALA A 137 -12.46 -7.87 -18.35
N CYS A 138 -11.76 -7.93 -19.48
CA CYS A 138 -10.30 -7.75 -19.55
C CYS A 138 -9.86 -6.36 -19.09
N LEU A 139 -10.53 -5.31 -19.58
CA LEU A 139 -10.21 -3.94 -19.17
C LEU A 139 -10.46 -3.72 -17.68
N ALA A 140 -11.59 -4.21 -17.15
CA ALA A 140 -11.89 -4.14 -15.73
C ALA A 140 -10.86 -4.90 -14.88
N ALA A 141 -10.41 -6.07 -15.35
CA ALA A 141 -9.34 -6.83 -14.71
C ALA A 141 -8.00 -6.07 -14.70
N GLY A 142 -7.69 -5.34 -15.78
CA GLY A 142 -6.53 -4.45 -15.84
C GLY A 142 -6.58 -3.33 -14.81
N VAL A 143 -7.74 -2.66 -14.68
CA VAL A 143 -7.95 -1.63 -13.64
C VAL A 143 -7.78 -2.21 -12.24
N TYR A 144 -8.30 -3.42 -12.01
CA TYR A 144 -8.13 -4.14 -10.75
C TYR A 144 -6.67 -4.40 -10.41
N GLU A 145 -5.89 -4.79 -11.42
CA GLU A 145 -4.48 -5.11 -11.23
C GLU A 145 -3.66 -3.85 -10.94
N VAL A 146 -3.96 -2.73 -11.62
CA VAL A 146 -3.32 -1.44 -11.33
C VAL A 146 -3.68 -0.93 -9.93
N GLY A 147 -4.91 -1.14 -9.49
CA GLY A 147 -5.38 -0.72 -8.16
C GLY A 147 -4.89 -1.62 -7.01
N ARG A 148 -4.28 -2.78 -7.30
CA ARG A 148 -3.91 -3.76 -6.28
C ARG A 148 -2.57 -3.38 -5.62
N PRO A 149 -2.48 -3.39 -4.27
CA PRO A 149 -1.21 -3.22 -3.59
C PRO A 149 -0.18 -4.27 -4.02
N LYS A 150 1.08 -3.85 -4.17
CA LYS A 150 2.19 -4.76 -4.47
C LYS A 150 2.30 -5.84 -3.38
N ARG A 151 2.42 -7.09 -3.79
CA ARG A 151 2.65 -8.21 -2.86
C ARG A 151 4.01 -8.03 -2.21
N MET A 152 4.02 -7.99 -0.89
CA MET A 152 5.25 -8.07 -0.12
C MET A 152 5.63 -9.53 0.03
N ASN A 153 6.93 -9.82 -0.09
CA ASN A 153 7.42 -11.15 0.23
C ASN A 153 7.28 -11.38 1.74
N ARG A 154 7.21 -12.64 2.18
CA ARG A 154 7.12 -12.97 3.61
C ARG A 154 8.30 -12.50 4.42
N ALA A 155 9.51 -12.65 3.88
CA ALA A 155 10.70 -12.16 4.55
C ALA A 155 10.60 -10.64 4.78
N GLU A 156 10.10 -9.91 3.78
CA GLU A 156 9.88 -8.46 3.86
C GLU A 156 8.74 -8.10 4.85
N ALA A 157 7.64 -8.85 4.84
CA ALA A 157 6.54 -8.64 5.78
C ALA A 157 6.96 -8.94 7.23
N GLN A 158 7.71 -10.02 7.46
CA GLN A 158 8.27 -10.37 8.76
C GLN A 158 9.26 -9.30 9.24
N GLU A 159 10.11 -8.80 8.34
CA GLU A 159 11.05 -7.72 8.67
C GLU A 159 10.30 -6.43 9.07
N LEU A 160 9.25 -6.05 8.34
CA LEU A 160 8.43 -4.89 8.69
C LEU A 160 7.69 -5.07 10.01
N ASP A 161 7.18 -6.28 10.28
CA ASP A 161 6.55 -6.62 11.56
C ASP A 161 7.55 -6.56 12.74
N GLU A 162 8.78 -7.05 12.54
CA GLU A 162 9.87 -6.93 13.53
C GLU A 162 10.19 -5.45 13.79
N GLN A 163 10.44 -4.68 12.73
CA GLN A 163 10.73 -3.24 12.82
C GLN A 163 9.61 -2.49 13.55
N TRP A 164 8.35 -2.82 13.27
CA TRP A 164 7.19 -2.25 13.93
C TRP A 164 7.13 -2.61 15.41
N ARG A 165 7.35 -3.88 15.78
CA ARG A 165 7.34 -4.32 17.18
C ARG A 165 8.44 -3.64 17.99
N ASP A 166 9.65 -3.55 17.44
CA ASP A 166 10.78 -2.87 18.08
C ASP A 166 10.49 -1.37 18.26
N PHE A 167 9.92 -0.74 17.23
CA PHE A 167 9.52 0.66 17.29
C PHE A 167 8.41 0.91 18.33
N VAL A 168 7.38 0.08 18.39
CA VAL A 168 6.29 0.24 19.37
C VAL A 168 6.79 0.02 20.80
N GLY A 169 7.62 -1.00 21.01
CA GLY A 169 8.23 -1.27 22.32
C GLY A 169 9.06 -0.07 22.81
N TRP A 170 9.83 0.53 21.91
CA TRP A 170 10.56 1.77 22.17
C TRP A 170 9.66 2.97 22.43
N ALA A 171 8.69 3.21 21.53
CA ALA A 171 7.81 4.36 21.53
C ALA A 171 6.99 4.43 22.83
N ASN A 172 6.44 3.31 23.29
CA ASN A 172 5.66 3.25 24.52
C ASN A 172 6.50 3.60 25.78
N GLY A 173 7.81 3.34 25.75
CA GLY A 173 8.72 3.67 26.84
C GLY A 173 9.31 5.08 26.75
N ARG A 174 9.50 5.63 25.54
CA ARG A 174 10.33 6.83 25.29
C ARG A 174 9.57 8.00 24.70
N LEU A 175 8.45 7.80 24.02
CA LEU A 175 7.63 8.87 23.47
C LEU A 175 6.46 9.21 24.42
N VAL A 176 6.09 10.48 24.44
CA VAL A 176 4.89 10.99 25.11
C VAL A 176 4.03 11.67 24.06
N ARG A 177 2.71 11.44 24.12
CA ARG A 177 1.71 12.06 23.23
C ARG A 177 1.40 13.51 23.63
N SER A 178 2.44 14.32 23.84
CA SER A 178 2.33 15.74 24.20
C SER A 178 3.55 16.51 23.67
N GLY A 179 3.45 17.82 23.54
CA GLY A 179 4.61 18.67 23.19
C GLY A 179 4.96 18.66 21.71
N ARG A 180 6.23 18.95 21.39
CA ARG A 180 6.73 19.07 20.01
C ARG A 180 8.14 18.52 19.88
N CYS A 181 8.39 17.61 18.96
CA CYS A 181 9.70 16.97 18.76
C CYS A 181 10.15 17.14 17.32
N HIS A 182 11.45 17.30 17.08
CA HIS A 182 11.96 17.24 15.71
C HIS A 182 12.12 15.78 15.26
N GLU A 183 11.89 15.51 13.97
CA GLU A 183 11.99 14.16 13.40
C GLU A 183 13.38 13.53 13.61
N SER A 184 14.45 14.32 13.46
CA SER A 184 15.82 13.83 13.67
C SER A 184 16.11 13.44 15.11
N GLU A 185 15.43 14.03 16.10
CA GLU A 185 15.61 13.69 17.52
C GLU A 185 15.04 12.29 17.80
N ILE A 186 13.85 12.00 17.25
CA ILE A 186 13.21 10.68 17.33
C ILE A 186 14.10 9.64 16.63
N GLN A 187 14.57 9.93 15.42
CA GLN A 187 15.44 9.04 14.66
C GLN A 187 16.74 8.74 15.43
N THR A 188 17.41 9.78 15.95
CA THR A 188 18.66 9.63 16.69
C THR A 188 18.44 8.82 17.98
N ALA A 189 17.37 9.11 18.71
CA ALA A 189 17.05 8.41 19.95
C ALA A 189 16.68 6.93 19.72
N PHE A 190 15.98 6.61 18.63
CA PHE A 190 15.67 5.25 18.23
C PHE A 190 16.93 4.48 17.81
N ARG A 191 17.72 5.06 16.89
CA ARG A 191 18.97 4.46 16.39
C ARG A 191 20.05 4.29 17.46
N LYS A 192 20.05 5.13 18.51
CA LYS A 192 20.95 4.99 19.68
C LYS A 192 20.59 3.77 20.53
N GLN A 193 19.32 3.37 20.57
CA GLN A 193 18.85 2.24 21.38
C GLN A 193 18.92 0.90 20.63
N PHE A 194 18.78 0.91 19.30
CA PHE A 194 18.85 -0.29 18.46
C PHE A 194 20.02 -0.19 17.48
N PRO A 195 21.21 -0.75 17.81
CA PRO A 195 22.37 -0.71 16.94
C PRO A 195 22.16 -1.35 15.56
N ARG A 196 21.22 -2.31 15.45
CA ARG A 196 20.82 -2.96 14.18
C ARG A 196 20.29 -1.96 13.14
N TYR A 197 19.66 -0.88 13.58
CA TYR A 197 19.05 0.15 12.71
C TYR A 197 19.89 1.42 12.58
N ARG A 198 21.18 1.35 12.94
CA ARG A 198 22.06 2.53 12.99
C ARG A 198 22.36 3.11 11.61
N SER A 199 22.47 2.27 10.59
CA SER A 199 22.64 2.70 9.21
C SER A 199 21.30 3.14 8.60
N GLN A 200 21.34 4.15 7.74
CA GLN A 200 20.17 4.64 7.01
C GLN A 200 19.66 3.60 6.00
N ASP A 201 20.54 2.71 5.54
CA ASP A 201 20.21 1.59 4.64
C ASP A 201 19.41 0.49 5.35
N ALA A 202 19.63 0.28 6.66
CA ALA A 202 18.90 -0.74 7.43
C ALA A 202 17.49 -0.28 7.83
N LEU A 203 17.30 1.02 8.06
CA LEU A 203 15.98 1.60 8.29
C LEU A 203 15.95 3.03 7.76
N THR A 204 15.27 3.22 6.63
CA THR A 204 15.17 4.53 6.00
C THR A 204 14.37 5.50 6.85
N ASP A 205 14.69 6.80 6.71
CA ASP A 205 13.98 7.87 7.43
C ASP A 205 12.49 7.92 7.03
N ALA A 206 12.17 7.56 5.78
CA ALA A 206 10.80 7.47 5.30
C ALA A 206 10.02 6.34 5.98
N THR A 207 10.64 5.18 6.18
CA THR A 207 10.06 4.07 6.94
C THR A 207 9.85 4.47 8.40
N LEU A 208 10.84 5.09 9.05
CA LEU A 208 10.69 5.51 10.44
C LEU A 208 9.56 6.55 10.61
N ARG A 209 9.39 7.44 9.62
CA ARG A 209 8.26 8.37 9.55
C ARG A 209 6.91 7.65 9.42
N SER A 210 6.82 6.60 8.60
CA SER A 210 5.57 5.83 8.50
C SER A 210 5.27 5.07 9.81
N LEU A 211 6.29 4.54 10.50
CA LEU A 211 6.12 3.93 11.82
C LEU A 211 5.59 4.94 12.85
N VAL A 212 6.14 6.16 12.90
CA VAL A 212 5.62 7.22 13.81
C VAL A 212 4.15 7.52 13.51
N ARG A 213 3.79 7.68 12.23
CA ARG A 213 2.40 7.96 11.81
C ARG A 213 1.44 6.82 12.15
N ASN A 214 1.90 5.57 12.03
CA ASN A 214 1.09 4.41 12.38
C ASN A 214 0.89 4.30 13.91
N TRP A 215 1.87 4.72 14.72
CA TRP A 215 1.79 4.65 16.19
C TRP A 215 0.90 5.74 16.80
N ALA A 216 0.91 6.93 16.20
CA ALA A 216 0.06 8.04 16.62
C ALA A 216 -0.52 8.75 15.38
N PRO A 217 -1.73 8.35 14.94
CA PRO A 217 -2.34 8.88 13.72
C PRO A 217 -2.76 10.35 13.83
N GLU A 218 -2.88 10.87 15.06
CA GLU A 218 -3.24 12.26 15.38
C GLU A 218 -2.07 13.25 15.21
N VAL A 219 -0.87 12.74 14.89
CA VAL A 219 0.36 13.53 14.88
C VAL A 219 0.57 14.18 13.52
N ASP A 220 0.51 15.52 13.52
CA ASP A 220 0.78 16.31 12.34
C ASP A 220 2.27 16.69 12.24
N ARG A 221 2.84 16.46 11.06
CA ARG A 221 4.18 16.92 10.69
C ARG A 221 4.10 18.30 10.06
N THR A 222 4.84 19.24 10.62
CA THR A 222 5.03 20.56 10.01
C THR A 222 6.03 20.49 8.84
N PRO A 223 5.98 21.43 7.88
CA PRO A 223 6.96 21.49 6.78
C PRO A 223 8.42 21.55 7.25
N ASN A 224 8.65 22.11 8.44
CA ASN A 224 9.98 22.24 9.06
C ASN A 224 10.44 20.95 9.78
N GLY A 225 9.74 19.83 9.64
CA GLY A 225 10.18 18.53 10.20
C GLY A 225 9.84 18.31 11.68
N PHE A 226 9.06 19.19 12.31
CA PHE A 226 8.57 18.99 13.68
C PHE A 226 7.24 18.23 13.70
N TYR A 227 7.12 17.27 14.62
CA TYR A 227 5.87 16.61 14.98
C TYR A 227 5.17 17.37 16.11
N ARG A 228 3.88 17.67 15.94
CA ARG A 228 3.01 18.23 16.98
C ARG A 228 2.33 17.10 17.75
N GLY A 229 2.25 17.24 19.08
CA GLY A 229 1.63 16.22 19.93
C GLY A 229 2.53 15.02 20.24
N VAL A 230 3.82 15.11 19.96
CA VAL A 230 4.82 14.11 20.33
C VAL A 230 6.05 14.79 20.90
N SER A 231 6.54 14.28 22.02
CA SER A 231 7.82 14.65 22.61
C SER A 231 8.54 13.40 23.08
N LEU A 232 9.87 13.49 23.15
CA LEU A 232 10.66 12.48 23.86
C LEU A 232 10.45 12.67 25.37
N ARG A 233 10.60 11.58 26.13
CA ARG A 233 10.70 11.68 27.58
C ARG A 233 12.05 12.32 27.94
N PRO A 234 12.07 13.34 28.81
CA PRO A 234 13.31 13.93 29.28
C PRO A 234 14.17 12.85 29.93
N ARG A 235 15.43 12.75 29.51
CA ARG A 235 16.44 11.88 30.12
C ARG A 235 17.63 12.73 30.50
N VAL A 236 18.06 12.65 31.75
CA VAL A 236 19.34 13.23 32.16
C VAL A 236 20.44 12.33 31.62
N ASN A 237 21.33 12.87 30.80
CA ASN A 237 22.56 12.18 30.44
C ASN A 237 23.42 12.07 31.70
N GLU A 238 23.68 10.84 32.15
CA GLU A 238 24.50 10.57 33.34
C GLU A 238 25.94 11.10 33.21
N PHE A 239 26.45 11.22 31.99
CA PHE A 239 27.81 11.69 31.73
C PHE A 239 27.94 13.22 31.60
N THR A 240 26.92 13.90 31.08
CA THR A 240 26.96 15.36 30.84
C THR A 240 26.07 16.18 31.78
N GLY A 241 25.20 15.53 32.57
CA GLY A 241 24.21 16.19 33.42
C GLY A 241 23.11 16.92 32.66
N GLN A 242 23.12 16.90 31.33
CA GLN A 242 22.18 17.62 30.47
C GLN A 242 20.88 16.81 30.31
N VAL A 243 19.73 17.51 30.32
CA VAL A 243 18.43 16.90 30.04
C VAL A 243 18.25 16.79 28.52
N GLU A 244 18.44 15.59 27.96
CA GLU A 244 18.13 15.29 26.57
C GLU A 244 16.65 14.92 26.40
N GLY A 245 16.00 15.42 25.35
CA GLY A 245 14.66 15.01 24.94
C GLY A 245 13.49 15.72 25.64
N GLY A 246 13.74 16.69 26.52
CA GLY A 246 12.70 17.54 27.08
C GLY A 246 12.33 18.68 26.15
N SER A 247 11.60 18.43 25.07
CA SER A 247 11.04 19.53 24.27
C SER A 247 9.78 20.09 24.93
N GLY A 248 10.03 20.83 26.02
CA GLY A 248 9.07 21.55 26.82
C GLY A 248 9.80 22.62 27.63
N ALA A 249 9.97 23.80 27.04
CA ALA A 249 10.26 25.07 27.69
C ALA A 249 11.28 25.04 28.85
N SER A 250 12.57 24.92 28.54
CA SER A 250 13.60 25.51 29.39
C SER A 250 13.99 26.87 28.80
N THR A 251 13.19 27.90 29.07
CA THR A 251 13.74 29.24 29.20
C THR A 251 14.79 29.13 30.32
N PRO A 252 16.09 29.34 30.07
CA PRO A 252 17.01 29.42 31.19
C PRO A 252 16.59 30.66 31.96
N VAL A 253 16.06 30.46 33.17
CA VAL A 253 15.99 31.52 34.18
C VAL A 253 17.43 31.97 34.33
N ALA A 254 17.72 33.14 33.77
CA ALA A 254 18.97 33.82 33.99
C ALA A 254 19.11 33.97 35.50
N SER A 255 20.03 33.22 36.08
CA SER A 255 20.58 33.47 37.40
C SER A 255 21.27 34.83 37.33
N ARG A 256 20.47 35.89 37.53
CA ARG A 256 20.97 37.22 37.81
C ARG A 256 21.52 37.16 39.23
N ASP A 257 22.82 36.90 39.35
CA ASP A 257 23.55 37.23 40.56
C ASP A 257 23.46 38.76 40.79
N PRO A 258 23.05 39.21 41.97
CA PRO A 258 23.08 40.62 42.33
C PRO A 258 24.47 40.96 42.87
N SER A 259 25.25 41.73 42.11
CA SER A 259 26.40 42.45 42.70
C SER A 259 25.93 43.80 43.28
N PRO A 260 26.38 44.17 44.49
CA PRO A 260 25.84 45.30 45.24
C PRO A 260 26.66 46.58 45.00
N THR A 261 26.00 47.72 44.80
CA THR A 261 26.58 49.02 45.16
C THR A 261 25.46 50.01 45.52
N SER A 262 25.48 50.34 46.80
CA SER A 262 25.02 51.55 47.48
C SER A 262 24.86 52.81 46.61
N SER A 263 23.74 53.52 46.79
CA SER A 263 23.66 54.82 47.52
C SER A 263 22.36 55.56 47.14
N VAL A 264 21.52 55.93 48.12
CA VAL A 264 21.16 57.34 48.48
C VAL A 264 20.31 58.02 47.38
N ASP A 265 19.10 58.51 47.52
CA ASP A 265 18.26 59.05 48.61
C ASP A 265 16.82 59.18 48.07
N GLY A 266 15.83 59.40 48.95
CA GLY A 266 14.68 60.24 48.60
C GLY A 266 13.35 59.54 48.35
N GLU A 267 12.72 59.10 49.43
CA GLU A 267 11.26 59.09 49.59
C GLU A 267 10.68 60.54 49.48
N PRO A 268 9.34 60.81 49.40
CA PRO A 268 8.23 59.90 49.70
C PRO A 268 6.90 60.07 48.90
N VAL A 269 5.95 59.18 49.23
CA VAL A 269 4.48 59.36 49.30
C VAL A 269 3.69 59.62 47.99
N ALA A 270 2.77 58.69 47.66
CA ALA A 270 1.32 58.95 47.74
C ALA A 270 0.46 57.71 47.41
N THR A 271 -0.40 57.42 48.38
CA THR A 271 -1.52 56.48 48.43
C THR A 271 -2.67 56.86 47.48
N ALA A 272 -3.38 55.86 46.93
CA ALA A 272 -4.84 55.80 46.64
C ALA A 272 -5.08 54.86 45.42
N ALA A 273 -5.81 53.75 45.53
CA ALA A 273 -7.26 53.60 45.75
C ALA A 273 -8.13 54.10 44.56
N GLY A 274 -8.99 53.21 44.05
CA GLY A 274 -10.00 53.46 43.01
C GLY A 274 -9.67 52.71 41.73
N GLY A 275 -10.47 51.78 41.20
CA GLY A 275 -11.92 51.68 41.20
C GLY A 275 -12.37 51.69 39.74
N GLY A 276 -13.29 50.80 39.36
CA GLY A 276 -13.98 50.90 38.06
C GLY A 276 -14.15 49.59 37.31
N ALA A 277 -15.33 49.01 37.45
CA ALA A 277 -15.90 48.02 36.56
C ALA A 277 -16.60 48.70 35.37
N GLN A 278 -16.51 48.11 34.17
CA GLN A 278 -17.54 48.03 33.09
C GLN A 278 -16.85 47.43 31.84
N GLN A 279 -17.23 46.25 31.33
CA GLN A 279 -18.33 45.94 30.37
C GLN A 279 -18.28 46.78 29.09
N PRO A 280 -18.75 46.28 27.92
CA PRO A 280 -19.72 45.18 27.71
C PRO A 280 -19.13 43.80 27.39
#